data_AF-A0A3D5DEE8-F1
#
_entry.id   AF-A0A3D5DEE8-F1
#
_cell.length_a   1.000
_cell.length_b   1.000
_cell.length_c   1.000
_cell.angle_alpha   90.00
_cell.angle_beta   90.00
_cell.angle_gamma   90.00
#
_symmetry.space_group_name_H-M   'P 1'
#
loop_
_entity.id
_entity.type
_entity.pdbx_description
1 polymer ?
#
loop_
_entity_poly.entity_id
_entity_poly.type
_entity_poly.pdbx_seq_one_letter_code
_entity_poly.pdbx_strand_id
1 'polypeptide(L)' 'AHLDIAGTAWNSGKPKGATGRPVSLLVQFLRSRIEPDT' A
#
# COMPACT_ATOMS: atom_id res chain seq x y z
N ALA A 1 6.00 9.12 10.02
CA ALA A 1 5.02 9.48 8.96
C ALA A 1 3.71 8.76 9.24
N HIS A 2 2.58 9.35 8.84
CA HIS A 2 1.26 8.73 8.97
C HIS A 2 0.60 8.68 7.58
N LEU A 3 0.03 7.54 7.22
CA LEU A 3 -0.65 7.31 5.95
C LEU A 3 -2.06 6.78 6.23
N ASP A 4 -3.07 7.64 6.05
CA ASP A 4 -4.47 7.27 6.11
C ASP A 4 -4.86 6.54 4.81
N ILE A 5 -5.47 5.35 4.96
CA ILE A 5 -5.82 4.46 3.85
C ILE A 5 -7.32 4.19 3.76
N ALA A 6 -8.18 4.86 4.56
CA ALA A 6 -9.60 4.56 4.61
C ALA A 6 -10.24 4.53 3.20
N GLY A 7 -9.95 5.49 2.33
CA GLY A 7 -10.51 5.51 0.98
C GLY A 7 -9.96 4.44 0.01
N THR A 8 -8.86 3.76 0.35
CA THR A 8 -8.13 2.88 -0.58
C THR A 8 -8.05 1.43 -0.13
N ALA A 9 -8.36 1.15 1.14
CA ALA A 9 -8.22 -0.17 1.74
C ALA A 9 -9.29 -1.16 1.25
N TRP A 10 -10.42 -0.69 0.72
CA TRP A 10 -11.50 -1.55 0.22
C TRP A 10 -12.16 -1.00 -1.06
N ASN A 11 -12.71 -1.92 -1.86
CA ASN A 11 -13.64 -1.62 -2.94
C ASN A 11 -15.07 -1.59 -2.42
N SER A 12 -15.83 -0.58 -2.82
CA SER A 12 -17.27 -0.44 -2.51
C SER A 12 -18.14 -1.05 -3.64
N GLY A 13 -19.40 -1.33 -3.36
CA GLY A 13 -20.36 -1.83 -4.35
C GLY A 13 -20.30 -3.35 -4.58
N LYS A 14 -20.74 -3.82 -5.76
CA LYS A 14 -20.85 -5.25 -6.09
C LYS A 14 -19.53 -6.04 -5.93
N PRO A 15 -18.35 -5.54 -6.38
CA PRO A 15 -17.08 -6.21 -6.11
C PRO A 15 -16.51 -5.75 -4.75
N LYS A 16 -17.25 -5.97 -3.66
CA LYS A 16 -16.83 -5.62 -2.30
C LYS A 16 -15.64 -6.49 -1.87
N GLY A 17 -14.59 -5.88 -1.36
CA GLY A 17 -13.44 -6.61 -0.84
C GLY A 17 -12.28 -5.71 -0.44
N ALA A 18 -11.33 -6.28 0.31
CA ALA A 18 -10.08 -5.61 0.64
C ALA A 18 -9.18 -5.51 -0.60
N THR A 19 -8.47 -4.40 -0.75
CA THR A 19 -7.59 -4.17 -1.91
C THR A 19 -6.15 -4.63 -1.66
N GLY A 20 -5.78 -4.89 -0.41
CA GLY A 20 -4.39 -5.16 0.00
C GLY A 20 -3.49 -3.92 0.01
N ARG A 21 -4.02 -2.73 -0.27
CA ARG A 21 -3.27 -1.48 -0.13
C ARG A 21 -3.13 -1.15 1.37
N PRO A 22 -1.96 -0.68 1.85
CA PRO A 22 -0.81 -0.19 1.09
C PRO A 22 0.38 -1.17 1.02
N VAL A 23 0.16 -2.50 1.03
CA VAL A 23 1.26 -3.48 1.17
C VAL A 23 2.35 -3.31 0.10
N SER A 24 1.99 -3.14 -1.18
CA SER A 24 2.97 -2.93 -2.25
C SER A 24 3.83 -1.67 -2.07
N LEU A 25 3.22 -0.58 -1.59
CA LEU A 25 3.92 0.68 -1.30
C LEU A 25 4.93 0.49 -0.16
N LEU A 26 4.55 -0.20 0.91
CA LEU A 26 5.43 -0.45 2.04
C LEU A 26 6.60 -1.36 1.66
N VAL A 27 6.34 -2.41 0.88
CA VAL A 27 7.40 -3.30 0.37
C VAL A 27 8.37 -2.53 -0.51
N GLN A 28 7.88 -1.71 -1.42
CA GLN A 28 8.72 -0.87 -2.27
C GLN A 28 9.52 0.15 -1.43
N PHE A 29 8.87 0.80 -0.46
CA PHE A 29 9.55 1.72 0.44
C PHE A 29 10.71 1.04 1.15
N LEU A 30 10.48 -0.11 1.80
CA LEU A 30 11.53 -0.85 2.49
C LEU A 30 12.66 -1.27 1.55
N ARG A 31 12.31 -1.76 0.35
CA ARG A 31 13.27 -2.12 -0.70
C ARG A 31 14.19 -0.94 -1.05
N SER A 32 13.62 0.23 -1.32
CA SER A 32 14.39 1.45 -1.60
C SER A 32 15.22 1.98 -0.42
N ARG A 33 15.02 1.48 0.80
CA ARG A 33 15.84 1.84 1.97
C ARG A 33 17.02 0.90 2.19
N ILE A 34 16.97 -0.31 1.64
CA ILE A 34 18.00 -1.33 1.80
C ILE A 34 18.83 -1.55 0.54
N GLU A 35 18.27 -1.27 -0.63
CA GLU A 35 19.02 -1.28 -1.88
C GLU A 35 19.86 0.00 -1.96
N PRO A 36 21.18 -0.11 -2.21
CA PRO A 36 21.99 1.05 -2.52
C PRO A 36 21.52 1.65 -3.85
N ASP A 37 21.54 2.98 -3.96
CA ASP A 37 21.41 3.70 -5.23
C ASP A 37 22.64 3.35 -6.09
N THR A 38 22.57 2.23 -6.80
CA THR A 38 23.49 1.85 -7.88
C THR A 38 23.02 2.40 -9.20
#